data_AF-A0AA38LMZ9-F1
#
_entry.id   AF-A0AA38LMZ9-F1
#
_cell.length_a   1.000
_cell.length_b   1.000
_cell.length_c   1.000
_cell.angle_alpha   90.00
_cell.angle_beta   90.00
_cell.angle_gamma   90.00
#
_symmetry.space_group_name_H-M   'P 1'
#
loop_
_entity.id
_entity.type
_entity.pdbx_description
1 polymer ?
#
loop_
_entity_poly.entity_id
_entity_poly.type
_entity_poly.pdbx_seq_one_letter_code
_entity_poly.pdbx_strand_id
1 'polypeptide(L)'
;MEDKRREASGIAYPCAACKFRRTKCGEKCLLAPYFPPHDTLKFCIAHRIFGASNILKILRDIPVESRKDAVTSIVYEASVRVQDPVYGCTGAVCRLQQQVLSLQSQLAATQAELFNTQAYLFPPVTGFSSAGEVGRTFDEQNNEYLTDDPIVSDD
;
A
#
# COMPACT_ATOMS: atom_id res chain seq x y z
N MET A 1 10.24 -16.66 -17.75
CA MET A 1 11.44 -17.51 -17.77
C MET A 1 11.75 -18.07 -16.37
N GLU A 2 10.83 -18.80 -15.71
CA GLU A 2 11.22 -19.65 -14.56
C GLU A 2 10.18 -20.69 -14.07
N ASP A 3 8.96 -20.75 -14.62
CA ASP A 3 7.92 -21.67 -14.13
C ASP A 3 7.84 -23.05 -14.83
N LYS A 4 8.72 -23.36 -15.81
CA LYS A 4 8.58 -24.57 -16.66
C LYS A 4 9.68 -25.63 -16.54
N ARG A 5 10.63 -25.55 -15.59
CA ARG A 5 11.80 -26.46 -15.55
C ARG A 5 11.81 -27.53 -14.45
N ARG A 6 10.73 -27.72 -13.67
CA ARG A 6 10.74 -28.70 -12.55
C ARG A 6 9.88 -29.94 -12.78
N GLU A 7 9.56 -30.25 -14.02
CA GLU A 7 8.77 -31.44 -14.39
C GLU A 7 9.63 -32.60 -14.92
N ALA A 8 10.93 -32.63 -14.62
CA ALA A 8 11.83 -33.69 -15.10
C ALA A 8 12.94 -34.01 -14.08
N SER A 9 12.58 -34.60 -12.94
CA SER A 9 13.44 -35.45 -12.10
C SER A 9 12.55 -36.11 -11.06
N GLY A 10 12.44 -37.44 -11.07
CA GLY A 10 11.51 -38.24 -10.28
C GLY A 10 11.71 -38.24 -8.76
N ILE A 11 11.91 -37.06 -8.15
CA ILE A 11 11.88 -36.85 -6.71
C ILE A 11 10.83 -35.77 -6.42
N ALA A 12 9.60 -36.21 -6.17
CA ALA A 12 8.52 -35.34 -5.73
C ALA A 12 8.81 -34.88 -4.29
N TYR A 13 9.45 -33.72 -4.14
CA TYR A 13 9.68 -33.13 -2.83
C TYR A 13 8.34 -32.61 -2.25
N PRO A 14 7.98 -32.96 -1.01
CA PRO A 14 6.77 -32.44 -0.39
C PRO A 14 6.88 -30.93 -0.24
N CYS A 15 5.77 -30.20 -0.47
CA CYS A 15 5.73 -28.77 -0.19
C CYS A 15 6.01 -28.48 1.29
N ALA A 16 6.37 -27.24 1.63
CA ALA A 16 6.71 -26.88 3.01
C ALA A 16 5.60 -27.24 4.01
N ALA A 17 4.33 -27.10 3.61
CA ALA A 17 3.18 -27.48 4.43
C ALA A 17 3.09 -28.98 4.70
N CYS A 18 3.18 -29.80 3.65
CA CYS A 18 3.12 -31.26 3.76
C CYS A 18 4.33 -31.82 4.50
N LYS A 19 5.51 -31.22 4.31
CA LYS A 19 6.73 -31.52 5.07
C LYS A 19 6.54 -31.23 6.56
N PHE A 20 6.01 -30.06 6.92
CA PHE A 20 5.74 -29.67 8.32
C PHE A 20 4.73 -30.63 8.99
N ARG A 21 3.65 -30.96 8.28
CA ARG A 21 2.57 -31.82 8.79
C ARG A 21 2.91 -33.32 8.75
N ARG A 22 4.05 -33.71 8.16
CA ARG A 22 4.43 -35.12 7.91
C ARG A 22 3.35 -35.91 7.16
N THR A 23 2.73 -35.29 6.16
CA THR A 23 1.67 -35.90 5.33
C THR A 23 2.12 -36.00 3.87
N LYS A 24 1.51 -36.92 3.10
CA LYS A 24 1.80 -37.07 1.68
C LYS A 24 1.37 -35.81 0.91
N CYS A 25 2.26 -35.27 0.09
CA CYS A 25 1.94 -34.18 -0.84
C CYS A 25 1.32 -34.77 -2.10
N GLY A 26 0.03 -34.53 -2.34
CA GLY A 26 -0.64 -34.94 -3.58
C GLY A 26 -0.37 -33.96 -4.73
N GLU A 27 -0.59 -34.42 -5.96
CA GLU A 27 -0.44 -33.60 -7.18
C GLU A 27 -1.35 -32.37 -7.19
N LYS A 28 -2.53 -32.47 -6.57
CA LYS A 28 -3.52 -31.39 -6.44
C LYS A 28 -3.43 -30.62 -5.11
N CYS A 29 -2.25 -30.57 -4.49
CA CYS A 29 -2.06 -29.87 -3.21
C CYS A 29 -2.22 -28.35 -3.38
N LEU A 30 -3.28 -27.77 -2.78
CA LEU A 30 -3.55 -26.32 -2.83
C LEU A 30 -2.44 -25.45 -2.25
N LEU A 31 -1.63 -25.99 -1.32
CA LEU A 31 -0.55 -25.24 -0.67
C LEU A 31 0.76 -25.33 -1.44
N ALA A 32 0.93 -26.30 -2.35
CA ALA A 32 2.20 -26.54 -3.04
C ALA A 32 2.67 -25.36 -3.90
N PRO A 33 1.82 -24.66 -4.66
CA PRO A 33 2.24 -23.50 -5.46
C PRO A 33 2.74 -22.32 -4.61
N TYR A 34 2.24 -22.19 -3.37
CA TYR A 34 2.49 -21.00 -2.55
C TYR A 34 3.52 -21.21 -1.43
N PHE A 35 3.74 -22.47 -1.02
CA PHE A 35 4.67 -22.88 0.03
C PHE A 35 5.68 -23.91 -0.51
N PRO A 36 6.67 -23.48 -1.32
CA PRO A 36 7.67 -24.38 -1.90
C PRO A 36 8.53 -25.06 -0.82
N PRO A 37 9.16 -26.20 -1.11
CA PRO A 37 9.94 -26.97 -0.14
C PRO A 37 11.13 -26.21 0.48
N HIS A 38 11.64 -25.20 -0.22
CA HIS A 38 12.79 -24.38 0.20
C HIS A 38 12.42 -23.35 1.27
N ASP A 39 11.14 -22.98 1.37
CA ASP A 39 10.68 -21.92 2.26
C ASP A 39 9.79 -22.47 3.39
N THR A 40 10.44 -23.27 4.25
CA THR A 40 9.76 -23.88 5.39
C THR A 40 9.37 -22.87 6.45
N LEU A 41 10.18 -21.83 6.65
CA LEU A 41 9.94 -20.79 7.65
C LEU A 41 8.66 -20.01 7.35
N LYS A 42 8.41 -19.67 6.08
CA LYS A 42 7.19 -19.01 5.62
C LYS A 42 5.94 -19.78 6.03
N PHE A 43 5.93 -21.11 5.85
CA PHE A 43 4.81 -21.93 6.30
C PHE A 43 4.73 -22.03 7.82
N CYS A 44 5.85 -22.21 8.52
CA CYS A 44 5.87 -22.31 9.99
C CYS A 44 5.25 -21.07 10.66
N ILE A 45 5.62 -19.88 10.20
CA ILE A 45 5.11 -18.61 10.74
C ILE A 45 3.61 -18.47 10.45
N ALA A 46 3.20 -18.66 9.20
CA ALA A 46 1.79 -18.60 8.81
C ALA A 46 0.95 -19.63 9.60
N HIS A 47 1.44 -20.86 9.73
CA HIS A 47 0.79 -21.93 10.48
C HIS A 47 0.64 -21.58 11.97
N ARG A 48 1.64 -20.96 12.59
CA ARG A 48 1.60 -20.60 14.01
C ARG A 48 0.47 -19.62 14.34
N ILE A 49 0.21 -18.66 13.46
CA ILE A 49 -0.77 -17.59 13.70
C ILE A 49 -2.15 -17.93 13.16
N PHE A 50 -2.23 -18.43 11.92
CA PHE A 50 -3.51 -18.71 11.27
C PHE A 50 -3.92 -20.18 11.38
N GLY A 51 -2.97 -21.11 11.40
CA GLY A 51 -3.22 -22.55 11.32
C GLY A 51 -3.47 -23.05 9.89
N ALA A 52 -3.06 -24.29 9.61
CA ALA A 52 -3.16 -24.87 8.27
C ALA A 52 -4.61 -24.89 7.73
N SER A 53 -5.57 -25.22 8.60
CA SER A 53 -6.99 -25.36 8.22
C SER A 53 -7.59 -24.03 7.79
N ASN A 54 -7.28 -22.93 8.50
CA ASN A 54 -7.78 -21.60 8.16
C ASN A 54 -7.13 -21.07 6.88
N ILE A 55 -5.81 -21.27 6.71
CA ILE A 55 -5.12 -20.93 5.45
C ILE A 55 -5.78 -21.66 4.27
N LEU A 56 -6.01 -22.98 4.40
CA LEU A 56 -6.69 -23.76 3.37
C LEU A 56 -8.12 -23.31 3.10
N LYS A 57 -8.85 -22.87 4.13
CA LYS A 57 -10.21 -22.34 4.01
C LYS A 57 -10.18 -21.01 3.24
N ILE A 58 -9.36 -20.05 3.65
CA ILE A 58 -9.18 -18.76 2.98
C ILE A 58 -8.84 -18.95 1.50
N LEU A 59 -7.88 -19.83 1.19
CA LEU A 59 -7.49 -20.08 -0.20
C LEU A 59 -8.60 -20.72 -1.04
N ARG A 60 -9.49 -21.52 -0.42
CA ARG A 60 -10.65 -22.08 -1.14
C ARG A 60 -11.72 -21.03 -1.41
N ASP A 61 -11.89 -20.08 -0.51
CA ASP A 61 -12.96 -19.08 -0.56
C ASP A 61 -12.64 -17.89 -1.51
N ILE A 62 -11.40 -17.76 -1.98
CA ILE A 62 -10.96 -16.67 -2.87
C ILE A 62 -10.61 -17.16 -4.29
N PRO A 63 -10.73 -16.28 -5.32
CA PRO A 63 -10.30 -16.56 -6.68
C PRO A 63 -8.81 -16.94 -6.77
N VAL A 64 -8.45 -17.79 -7.73
CA VAL A 64 -7.08 -18.30 -7.90
C VAL A 64 -6.05 -17.18 -8.05
N GLU A 65 -6.40 -16.12 -8.76
CA GLU A 65 -5.50 -15.00 -9.04
C GLU A 65 -5.12 -14.23 -7.78
N SER A 66 -6.05 -14.12 -6.83
CA SER A 66 -5.83 -13.44 -5.55
C SER A 66 -5.11 -14.31 -4.52
N ARG A 67 -4.97 -15.63 -4.76
CA ARG A 67 -4.37 -16.54 -3.76
C ARG A 67 -2.92 -16.23 -3.47
N LYS A 68 -2.14 -15.83 -4.49
CA LYS A 68 -0.73 -15.47 -4.30
C LYS A 68 -0.58 -14.27 -3.36
N ASP A 69 -1.40 -13.25 -3.58
CA ASP A 69 -1.40 -12.04 -2.77
C ASP A 69 -1.93 -12.34 -1.36
N ALA A 70 -2.99 -13.12 -1.24
CA ALA A 70 -3.52 -13.55 0.06
C ALA A 70 -2.48 -14.33 0.89
N VAL A 71 -1.72 -15.26 0.30
CA VAL A 71 -0.63 -15.95 1.03
C VAL A 71 0.46 -14.97 1.45
N THR A 72 0.76 -13.97 0.60
CA THR A 72 1.75 -12.94 0.94
C THR A 72 1.29 -12.11 2.14
N SER A 73 0.02 -11.68 2.17
CA SER A 73 -0.57 -10.97 3.30
C SER A 73 -0.61 -11.82 4.57
N ILE A 74 -1.05 -13.08 4.49
CA ILE A 74 -1.07 -14.02 5.62
C ILE A 74 0.33 -14.16 6.24
N VAL A 75 1.36 -14.33 5.41
CA VAL A 75 2.73 -14.49 5.88
C VAL A 75 3.25 -13.20 6.50
N TYR A 76 2.98 -12.06 5.88
CA TYR A 76 3.34 -10.75 6.43
C TYR A 76 2.68 -10.55 7.80
N GLU A 77 1.36 -10.66 7.89
CA GLU A 77 0.60 -10.48 9.13
C GLU A 77 1.07 -11.45 10.22
N ALA A 78 1.30 -12.71 9.87
CA ALA A 78 1.80 -13.71 10.81
C ALA A 78 3.21 -13.36 11.32
N SER A 79 4.10 -12.89 10.44
CA SER A 79 5.46 -12.52 10.82
C SER A 79 5.50 -11.30 11.74
N VAL A 80 4.69 -10.28 11.45
CA VAL A 80 4.56 -9.10 12.30
C VAL A 80 3.93 -9.48 13.64
N ARG A 81 2.93 -10.37 13.66
CA ARG A 81 2.31 -10.86 14.91
C ARG A 81 3.27 -11.66 15.78
N VAL A 82 4.23 -12.37 15.18
CA VAL A 82 5.30 -13.05 15.93
C VAL A 82 6.26 -12.04 16.57
N GLN A 83 6.56 -10.94 15.89
CA GLN A 83 7.44 -9.87 16.40
C GLN A 83 6.74 -8.97 17.43
N ASP A 84 5.45 -8.71 17.23
CA ASP A 84 4.58 -7.92 18.10
C ASP A 84 3.33 -8.73 18.48
N PRO A 85 3.41 -9.53 19.57
CA PRO A 85 2.29 -10.33 20.05
C PRO A 85 1.14 -9.53 20.65
N VAL A 86 1.29 -8.21 20.83
CA VAL A 86 0.23 -7.35 21.38
C VAL A 86 -0.54 -6.69 20.25
N TYR A 87 0.14 -5.93 19.39
CA TYR A 87 -0.51 -5.12 18.35
C TYR A 87 -0.35 -5.65 16.93
N GLY A 88 0.63 -6.52 16.66
CA GLY A 88 0.85 -7.11 15.33
C GLY A 88 0.84 -6.07 14.20
N CYS A 89 0.12 -6.36 13.12
CA CYS A 89 -0.02 -5.45 11.98
C CYS A 89 -0.78 -4.15 12.33
N THR A 90 -1.69 -4.16 13.30
CA THR A 90 -2.41 -2.96 13.77
C THR A 90 -1.44 -1.93 14.35
N GLY A 91 -0.38 -2.37 15.03
CA GLY A 91 0.68 -1.47 15.51
C GLY A 91 1.41 -0.75 14.37
N ALA A 92 1.65 -1.44 13.25
CA ALA A 92 2.23 -0.83 12.05
C ALA A 92 1.28 0.20 11.43
N VAL A 93 -0.02 -0.12 11.32
CA VAL A 93 -1.05 0.80 10.82
C VAL A 93 -1.12 2.06 11.69
N CYS A 94 -1.15 1.91 13.01
CA CYS A 94 -1.21 3.05 13.94
C CYS A 94 0.00 3.98 13.78
N ARG A 95 1.22 3.42 13.70
CA ARG A 95 2.44 4.23 13.47
C ARG A 95 2.40 4.98 12.14
N LEU A 96 1.95 4.32 11.06
CA LEU A 96 1.83 4.97 9.75
C LEU A 96 0.79 6.10 9.78
N GLN A 97 -0.34 5.90 10.44
CA GLN A 97 -1.36 6.93 10.61
C GLN A 97 -0.82 8.14 11.39
N GLN A 98 -0.07 7.91 12.48
CA GLN A 98 0.58 8.98 13.23
C GLN A 98 1.62 9.74 12.39
N GLN A 99 2.38 9.04 11.55
CA GLN A 99 3.34 9.67 10.63
C GLN A 99 2.63 10.54 9.59
N VAL A 100 1.53 10.06 9.00
CA VAL A 100 0.73 10.86 8.06
C VAL A 100 0.24 12.14 8.73
N LEU A 101 -0.32 12.05 9.94
CA LEU A 101 -0.81 13.23 10.68
C LEU A 101 0.32 14.21 11.02
N SER A 102 1.46 13.70 11.47
CA SER A 102 2.64 14.53 11.78
C SER A 102 3.16 15.26 10.53
N LEU A 103 3.26 14.56 9.40
CA LEU A 103 3.70 15.15 8.14
C LEU A 103 2.70 16.18 7.60
N GLN A 104 1.41 15.92 7.71
CA GLN A 104 0.37 16.89 7.34
C GLN A 104 0.44 18.15 8.21
N SER A 105 0.67 18.01 9.52
CA SER A 105 0.85 19.14 10.43
C SER A 105 2.10 19.96 10.08
N GLN A 106 3.21 19.30 9.76
CA GLN A 106 4.44 19.99 9.35
C GLN A 106 4.24 20.75 8.04
N LEU A 107 3.58 20.13 7.06
CA LEU A 107 3.27 20.77 5.79
C LEU A 107 2.38 22.00 5.98
N ALA A 108 1.33 21.91 6.79
CA ALA A 108 0.46 23.05 7.10
C ALA A 108 1.21 24.19 7.81
N ALA A 109 2.10 23.86 8.76
CA ALA A 109 2.92 24.85 9.43
C ALA A 109 3.87 25.58 8.45
N THR A 110 4.59 24.83 7.61
CA THR A 110 5.48 25.41 6.60
C THR A 110 4.72 26.27 5.58
N GLN A 111 3.52 25.85 5.16
CA GLN A 111 2.69 26.65 4.26
C GLN A 111 2.24 27.98 4.90
N ALA A 112 1.88 27.96 6.19
CA ALA A 112 1.53 29.17 6.93
C ALA A 112 2.74 30.10 7.08
N GLU A 113 3.93 29.57 7.36
CA GLU A 113 5.18 30.34 7.42
C GLU A 113 5.52 31.00 6.07
N LEU A 114 5.34 30.28 4.96
CA LEU A 114 5.54 30.82 3.62
C LEU A 114 4.55 31.95 3.31
N PHE A 115 3.27 31.77 3.61
CA PHE A 115 2.25 32.80 3.41
C PHE A 115 2.54 34.05 4.23
N ASN A 116 2.90 33.89 5.51
CA ASN A 116 3.27 35.01 6.37
C ASN A 116 4.50 35.74 5.83
N THR A 117 5.55 35.01 5.45
CA THR A 117 6.77 35.59 4.87
C THR A 117 6.47 36.35 3.57
N GLN A 118 5.63 35.80 2.70
CA GLN A 118 5.18 36.46 1.47
C GLN A 118 4.42 37.76 1.78
N ALA A 119 3.54 37.76 2.77
CA ALA A 119 2.79 38.95 3.19
C ALA A 119 3.70 40.05 3.77
N TYR A 120 4.80 39.68 4.43
CA TYR A 120 5.81 40.66 4.88
C TYR A 120 6.62 41.25 3.73
N LEU A 121 6.93 40.45 2.70
CA LEU A 121 7.72 40.89 1.54
C LEU A 121 6.89 41.68 0.52
N PHE A 122 5.59 41.41 0.43
CA PHE A 122 4.63 42.09 -0.43
C PHE A 122 3.41 42.48 0.40
N PRO A 123 3.51 43.54 1.23
CA PRO A 123 2.36 43.99 1.99
C PRO A 123 1.23 44.34 1.01
N PRO A 124 -0.01 43.91 1.29
CA PRO A 124 -1.14 44.30 0.46
C PRO A 124 -1.21 45.83 0.45
N VAL A 125 -1.23 46.42 -0.74
CA VAL A 125 -1.49 47.86 -0.93
C VAL A 125 -2.87 48.16 -0.35
N THR A 126 -2.89 48.58 0.91
CA THR A 126 -4.07 49.07 1.62
C THR A 126 -4.33 50.50 1.15
N GLY A 127 -4.76 50.68 -0.10
CA GLY A 127 -4.84 52.03 -0.67
C GLY A 127 -5.35 52.21 -2.09
N PHE A 128 -6.15 51.32 -2.66
CA PHE A 128 -6.85 51.63 -3.92
C PHE A 128 -8.37 51.54 -3.75
N SER A 129 -8.97 52.66 -3.32
CA SER A 129 -10.36 52.95 -3.64
C SER A 129 -10.45 53.23 -5.13
N SER A 130 -10.86 52.25 -5.93
CA SER A 130 -11.53 52.54 -7.19
C SER A 130 -12.56 51.47 -7.46
N ALA A 131 -13.81 51.91 -7.58
CA ALA A 131 -14.91 51.13 -8.11
C ALA A 131 -14.49 50.45 -9.43
N GLY A 132 -14.70 49.13 -9.51
CA GLY A 132 -14.38 48.34 -10.70
C GLY A 132 -14.34 46.86 -10.36
N GLU A 133 -15.50 46.24 -10.16
CA GLU A 133 -15.64 44.79 -10.04
C GLU A 133 -15.24 44.12 -11.36
N VAL A 134 -14.16 43.34 -11.37
CA VAL A 134 -13.96 42.27 -12.36
C VAL A 134 -14.00 40.96 -11.59
N GLY A 135 -15.17 40.34 -11.59
CA GLY A 135 -15.40 39.04 -10.96
C GLY A 135 -14.50 37.98 -11.58
N ARG A 136 -13.82 37.20 -10.74
CA ARG A 136 -13.17 35.96 -11.15
C ARG A 136 -14.00 34.80 -10.62
N THR A 137 -14.64 34.07 -11.51
CA THR A 137 -15.29 32.81 -11.17
C THR A 137 -14.24 31.71 -11.17
N PHE A 138 -14.07 31.03 -10.03
CA PHE A 138 -13.27 29.81 -9.92
C PHE A 138 -14.15 28.62 -10.31
N ASP A 139 -13.82 27.93 -11.40
CA ASP A 139 -14.48 26.68 -11.76
C ASP A 139 -13.85 25.51 -10.98
N GLU A 140 -14.57 25.05 -9.96
CA GLU A 140 -14.12 24.08 -8.96
C GLU A 140 -13.88 22.66 -9.53
N GLN A 141 -14.29 22.41 -10.77
CA GLN A 141 -14.22 21.08 -11.40
C GLN A 141 -12.90 20.79 -12.14
N ASN A 142 -12.12 21.80 -12.55
CA ASN A 142 -10.94 21.58 -13.40
C ASN A 142 -9.61 22.13 -12.87
N ASN A 143 -9.59 22.85 -11.73
CA ASN A 143 -8.37 23.34 -11.07
C ASN A 143 -7.30 23.93 -12.03
N GLU A 144 -7.74 24.74 -12.99
CA GLU A 144 -6.86 25.43 -13.94
C GLU A 144 -7.20 26.92 -13.97
N TYR A 145 -6.18 27.76 -13.98
CA TYR A 145 -6.31 29.21 -14.00
C TYR A 145 -5.95 29.69 -15.41
N LEU A 146 -6.95 29.96 -16.26
CA LEU A 146 -6.68 30.48 -17.61
C LEU A 146 -6.17 31.91 -17.53
N THR A 147 -4.97 32.16 -18.04
CA THR A 147 -4.48 33.50 -18.36
C THR A 147 -4.92 33.83 -19.79
N ASP A 148 -5.67 34.93 -19.97
CA ASP A 148 -5.91 35.46 -21.31
C ASP A 148 -4.59 35.96 -21.91
N ASP A 149 -4.24 35.44 -23.08
CA ASP A 149 -3.06 35.85 -23.85
C ASP A 149 -3.15 37.35 -24.23
N PRO A 150 -2.01 38.08 -24.29
CA PRO A 150 -2.02 39.48 -24.67
C PRO A 150 -2.43 39.64 -26.14
N ILE A 151 -3.43 40.49 -26.38
CA ILE A 151 -3.83 40.92 -27.72
C ILE A 151 -2.63 41.64 -28.37
N VAL A 152 -2.05 41.01 -29.39
CA VAL A 152 -1.15 41.66 -30.34
C VAL A 152 -2.03 42.58 -31.20
N SER A 153 -1.87 43.89 -31.05
CA SER A 153 -2.47 44.87 -31.94
C SER A 153 -1.59 45.02 -33.19
N ASP A 154 -2.12 44.67 -34.35
CA ASP A 154 -1.65 45.13 -35.66
C ASP A 154 -2.21 46.54 -35.94
N ASP A 155 -1.38 47.37 -36.60
CA ASP A 155 -1.52 48.77 -37.07
C ASP A 155 -1.33 49.94 -36.07
#